data_AF-A0A925ABV1-F1
#
_entry.id   AF-A0A925ABV1-F1
#
_cell.length_a   1.000
_cell.length_b   1.000
_cell.length_c   1.000
_cell.angle_alpha   90.00
_cell.angle_beta   90.00
_cell.angle_gamma   90.00
#
_symmetry.space_group_name_H-M   'P 1'
#
loop_
_entity.id
_entity.type
_entity.pdbx_description
1 polymer ?
#
loop_
_entity_poly.entity_id
_entity_poly.type
_entity_poly.pdbx_seq_one_letter_code
_entity_poly.pdbx_strand_id
1 'polypeptide(L)'
;MNYPTIKSRSVLIVLISAMLASYGAAGDPNTRTWTDSANDVLIRRTDYGNAAPLIPGATMPDLLSVTIGPWSTATPATDPYTGTFMSASGAHLFRLDIVIKGLVNPPGLLSVPDFHFPTQFGNSPLYATFDFDVDADYNTGGLDQFVYPANYFGQAGRFGGIPQHLTDRAILRPADLVDTNVLTAPFYERSGADFELSLCGCSNITLVSQNGNMDGIMDLGETMTVRGRFFVRSSGYSGASSCFGGSSTFAYDPPVNLRFTNATQNNSNTTTISLIFPLTMHGAALMAGQPDQPMDANVGNHASVVEGLHDVIQYVNDHGVGGYTAEIAQGWAGRSAADYLNVLNWRCNALVGSAYPQSTFAADYVWTDVGFDLRFQDCNGSGTVDADDRTAVIAFIAQYDGVFGDDDDGVVNGSIQLPSFAYAYSPYDIDYDGFVDAQDIASFPNACLADWNGDAGVTSDDFFAFISDFFINNADFNGDGFTNSQDFLNFLTAFFNGC
;
A
#
# COMPACT_ATOMS: atom_id res chain seq x y z
N MET A 1 49.58 -50.87 -43.98
CA MET A 1 48.85 -50.71 -42.71
C MET A 1 48.42 -49.27 -42.63
N ASN A 2 47.18 -48.99 -43.04
CA ASN A 2 46.60 -47.64 -43.08
C ASN A 2 45.60 -47.53 -41.92
N TYR A 3 45.82 -46.58 -41.01
CA TYR A 3 44.85 -46.20 -39.99
C TYR A 3 43.90 -45.13 -40.55
N PRO A 4 42.59 -45.22 -40.30
CA PRO A 4 41.66 -44.17 -40.70
C PRO A 4 41.58 -43.09 -39.61
N THR A 5 41.72 -41.84 -40.03
CA THR A 5 41.43 -40.63 -39.24
C THR A 5 39.93 -40.50 -38.98
N ILE A 6 39.52 -40.59 -37.72
CA ILE A 6 38.16 -40.27 -37.25
C ILE A 6 38.06 -38.73 -37.13
N LYS A 7 37.25 -38.12 -38.00
CA LYS A 7 36.86 -36.71 -37.88
C LYS A 7 35.82 -36.56 -36.76
N SER A 8 36.23 -36.01 -35.63
CA SER A 8 35.32 -35.47 -34.61
C SER A 8 34.54 -34.30 -35.21
N ARG A 9 33.21 -34.44 -35.30
CA ARG A 9 32.29 -33.33 -35.54
C ARG A 9 31.84 -32.81 -34.18
N SER A 10 32.42 -31.69 -33.76
CA SER A 10 31.91 -30.89 -32.65
C SER A 10 30.59 -30.26 -33.07
N VAL A 11 29.49 -30.72 -32.48
CA VAL A 11 28.17 -30.09 -32.62
C VAL A 11 28.10 -29.01 -31.55
N LEU A 12 28.43 -27.78 -31.94
CA LEU A 12 28.24 -26.58 -31.13
C LEU A 12 26.74 -26.22 -31.20
N ILE A 13 25.97 -26.64 -30.20
CA ILE A 13 24.60 -26.14 -30.01
C ILE A 13 24.73 -24.74 -29.40
N VAL A 14 24.66 -23.72 -30.25
CA VAL A 14 24.49 -22.33 -29.81
C VAL A 14 23.00 -22.16 -29.48
N LEU A 15 22.66 -22.25 -28.19
CA LEU A 15 21.40 -21.73 -27.66
C LEU A 15 21.43 -20.21 -27.80
N ILE A 16 20.85 -19.70 -28.88
CA ILE A 16 20.49 -18.28 -28.99
C ILE A 16 19.23 -18.12 -28.14
N SER A 17 19.42 -17.82 -26.86
CA SER A 17 18.36 -17.23 -26.04
C SER A 17 18.03 -15.87 -26.66
N ALA A 18 16.91 -15.81 -27.37
CA ALA A 18 16.34 -14.55 -27.81
C ALA A 18 15.94 -13.77 -26.55
N MET A 19 16.82 -12.86 -26.09
CA MET A 19 16.40 -11.73 -25.29
C MET A 19 15.45 -10.90 -26.17
N LEU A 20 14.18 -11.25 -26.15
CA LEU A 20 13.10 -10.31 -26.44
C LEU A 20 13.21 -9.24 -25.36
N ALA A 21 14.02 -8.22 -25.62
CA ALA A 21 13.83 -6.93 -24.99
C ALA A 21 12.40 -6.53 -25.36
N SER A 22 11.48 -6.73 -24.42
CA SER A 22 10.19 -6.09 -24.42
C SER A 22 10.48 -4.59 -24.45
N TYR A 23 10.48 -4.01 -25.65
CA TYR A 23 10.28 -2.58 -25.80
C TYR A 23 8.87 -2.33 -25.27
N GLY A 24 8.77 -2.08 -23.96
CA GLY A 24 7.55 -1.59 -23.34
C GLY A 24 7.11 -0.39 -24.17
N ALA A 25 5.85 -0.39 -24.60
CA ALA A 25 5.29 0.79 -25.23
C ALA A 25 5.60 1.98 -24.31
N ALA A 26 6.26 3.01 -24.85
CA ALA A 26 6.54 4.21 -24.08
C ALA A 26 5.19 4.68 -23.49
N GLY A 27 5.11 4.73 -22.15
CA GLY A 27 3.90 5.15 -21.46
C GLY A 27 3.41 6.50 -21.98
N ASP A 28 2.11 6.75 -21.92
CA ASP A 28 1.57 8.07 -22.26
C ASP A 28 2.28 9.12 -21.39
N PRO A 29 2.99 10.11 -21.96
CA PRO A 29 3.72 11.11 -21.18
C PRO A 29 2.80 11.99 -20.33
N ASN A 30 1.48 11.91 -20.53
CA ASN A 30 0.47 12.64 -19.79
C ASN A 30 -0.13 11.83 -18.64
N THR A 31 0.36 10.61 -18.38
CA THR A 31 -0.11 9.79 -17.26
C THR A 31 1.04 9.21 -16.48
N ARG A 32 0.83 9.02 -15.18
CA ARG A 32 1.63 8.16 -14.33
C ARG A 32 0.78 6.96 -13.97
N THR A 33 1.33 5.76 -14.20
CA THR A 33 0.67 4.51 -13.90
C THR A 33 1.54 3.70 -12.96
N TRP A 34 0.95 3.27 -11.86
CA TRP A 34 1.47 2.23 -11.00
C TRP A 34 0.72 0.94 -11.30
N THR A 35 1.43 -0.18 -11.34
CA THR A 35 0.89 -1.48 -11.74
C THR A 35 1.18 -2.50 -10.66
N ASP A 36 0.22 -3.38 -10.44
CA ASP A 36 0.31 -4.49 -9.51
C ASP A 36 0.02 -5.83 -10.21
N SER A 37 0.42 -6.95 -9.59
CA SER A 37 0.47 -8.26 -10.24
C SER A 37 -0.85 -9.01 -10.12
N ALA A 38 -1.65 -9.02 -11.19
CA ALA A 38 -2.91 -9.76 -11.19
C ALA A 38 -2.82 -11.20 -10.61
N ASN A 39 -3.81 -11.59 -9.80
CA ASN A 39 -3.94 -12.89 -9.11
C ASN A 39 -3.05 -13.11 -7.88
N ASP A 40 -2.60 -12.08 -7.20
CA ASP A 40 -1.79 -12.17 -5.98
C ASP A 40 -2.58 -11.82 -4.70
N VAL A 41 -3.91 -11.83 -4.76
CA VAL A 41 -4.80 -11.68 -3.59
C VAL A 41 -4.35 -12.54 -2.40
N LEU A 42 -4.05 -11.88 -1.29
CA LEU A 42 -3.73 -12.49 0.00
C LEU A 42 -4.70 -12.00 1.07
N ILE A 43 -5.51 -12.90 1.63
CA ILE A 43 -6.48 -12.54 2.67
C ILE A 43 -5.74 -12.29 3.99
N ARG A 44 -5.66 -11.03 4.40
CA ARG A 44 -5.11 -10.55 5.68
C ARG A 44 -6.23 -10.02 6.57
N ARG A 45 -6.77 -10.91 7.39
CA ARG A 45 -7.87 -10.59 8.32
C ARG A 45 -7.41 -9.72 9.48
N THR A 46 -8.23 -8.77 9.88
CA THR A 46 -7.94 -7.95 11.07
C THR A 46 -8.68 -8.40 12.32
N ASP A 47 -9.56 -9.42 12.22
CA ASP A 47 -10.31 -9.96 13.36
C ASP A 47 -9.49 -10.83 14.31
N TYR A 48 -9.93 -10.86 15.58
CA TYR A 48 -9.29 -11.65 16.64
C TYR A 48 -9.24 -13.13 16.28
N GLY A 49 -8.02 -13.65 16.09
CA GLY A 49 -7.78 -15.05 15.76
C GLY A 49 -7.95 -15.40 14.28
N ASN A 50 -8.04 -14.42 13.38
CA ASN A 50 -8.01 -14.63 11.92
C ASN A 50 -9.08 -15.65 11.45
N ALA A 51 -10.29 -15.60 12.01
CA ALA A 51 -11.29 -16.65 11.87
C ALA A 51 -12.71 -16.18 11.53
N ALA A 52 -13.00 -14.88 11.58
CA ALA A 52 -14.33 -14.35 11.30
C ALA A 52 -14.74 -14.71 9.85
N PRO A 53 -16.03 -15.00 9.58
CA PRO A 53 -16.44 -15.39 8.24
C PRO A 53 -16.30 -14.23 7.25
N LEU A 54 -15.87 -14.53 6.02
CA LEU A 54 -15.93 -13.57 4.91
C LEU A 54 -17.35 -13.46 4.37
N ILE A 55 -17.64 -12.38 3.64
CA ILE A 55 -18.91 -12.22 2.91
C ILE A 55 -19.05 -13.37 1.88
N PRO A 56 -20.07 -14.23 1.99
CA PRO A 56 -20.19 -15.39 1.10
C PRO A 56 -20.34 -14.99 -0.37
N GLY A 57 -19.47 -15.54 -1.22
CA GLY A 57 -19.50 -15.28 -2.67
C GLY A 57 -18.95 -13.92 -3.09
N ALA A 58 -18.39 -13.14 -2.16
CA ALA A 58 -17.69 -11.90 -2.47
C ALA A 58 -16.44 -12.18 -3.33
N THR A 59 -16.22 -11.32 -4.32
CA THR A 59 -14.92 -11.24 -4.99
C THR A 59 -13.98 -10.44 -4.11
N MET A 60 -12.85 -11.03 -3.73
CA MET A 60 -11.81 -10.32 -2.99
C MET A 60 -11.10 -9.34 -3.93
N PRO A 61 -10.93 -8.06 -3.54
CA PRO A 61 -10.22 -7.09 -4.37
C PRO A 61 -8.77 -7.49 -4.67
N ASP A 62 -8.40 -7.33 -5.93
CA ASP A 62 -7.09 -7.62 -6.54
C ASP A 62 -6.77 -6.37 -7.37
N LEU A 63 -5.88 -5.53 -6.85
CA LEU A 63 -5.45 -4.28 -7.45
C LEU A 63 -4.62 -4.61 -8.70
N LEU A 64 -4.94 -3.95 -9.81
CA LEU A 64 -4.19 -4.15 -11.05
C LEU A 64 -3.37 -2.93 -11.41
N SER A 65 -3.95 -1.74 -11.22
CA SER A 65 -3.23 -0.49 -11.48
C SER A 65 -3.93 0.72 -10.88
N VAL A 66 -3.14 1.76 -10.68
CA VAL A 66 -3.59 3.13 -10.46
C VAL A 66 -3.00 3.99 -11.57
N THR A 67 -3.83 4.74 -12.29
CA THR A 67 -3.38 5.69 -13.32
C THR A 67 -3.88 7.08 -12.97
N ILE A 68 -2.97 8.05 -12.89
CA ILE A 68 -3.29 9.46 -12.66
C ILE A 68 -2.74 10.32 -13.79
N GLY A 69 -3.45 11.37 -14.16
CA GLY A 69 -2.94 12.33 -15.13
C GLY A 69 -3.74 13.63 -15.18
N PRO A 70 -3.14 14.71 -15.70
CA PRO A 70 -3.85 15.96 -15.95
C PRO A 70 -4.97 15.74 -16.96
N TRP A 71 -6.13 16.32 -16.73
CA TRP A 71 -7.36 15.97 -17.43
C TRP A 71 -8.06 17.18 -18.06
N SER A 72 -8.63 16.97 -19.24
CA SER A 72 -9.53 17.92 -19.89
C SER A 72 -10.79 17.25 -20.38
N THR A 73 -11.89 17.97 -20.24
CA THR A 73 -13.23 17.57 -20.71
C THR A 73 -13.94 18.80 -21.24
N ALA A 74 -14.76 18.61 -22.28
CA ALA A 74 -15.59 19.68 -22.83
C ALA A 74 -16.81 19.99 -21.96
N THR A 75 -17.19 19.10 -21.04
CA THR A 75 -18.43 19.17 -20.26
C THR A 75 -18.19 18.91 -18.76
N PRO A 76 -17.27 19.65 -18.10
CA PRO A 76 -16.85 19.35 -16.73
C PRO A 76 -17.98 19.36 -15.70
N ALA A 77 -19.03 20.16 -15.91
CA ALA A 77 -20.16 20.24 -14.98
C ALA A 77 -21.21 19.13 -15.12
N THR A 78 -21.31 18.48 -16.28
CA THR A 78 -22.38 17.52 -16.57
C THR A 78 -21.87 16.11 -16.85
N ASP A 79 -20.71 15.98 -17.48
CA ASP A 79 -20.01 14.71 -17.69
C ASP A 79 -18.49 14.96 -17.60
N PRO A 80 -17.94 15.00 -16.37
CA PRO A 80 -16.52 15.23 -16.18
C PRO A 80 -15.65 14.05 -16.64
N TYR A 81 -16.25 12.87 -16.80
CA TYR A 81 -15.53 11.62 -17.02
C TYR A 81 -15.25 11.30 -18.49
N THR A 82 -15.94 11.97 -19.42
CA THR A 82 -15.64 11.92 -20.86
C THR A 82 -14.69 13.05 -21.22
N GLY A 83 -13.49 12.69 -21.68
CA GLY A 83 -12.40 13.63 -21.90
C GLY A 83 -11.12 12.92 -22.31
N THR A 84 -9.99 13.60 -22.17
CA THR A 84 -8.66 13.04 -22.49
C THR A 84 -7.62 13.54 -21.50
N PHE A 85 -6.61 12.69 -21.24
CA PHE A 85 -5.39 13.14 -20.59
C PHE A 85 -4.69 14.21 -21.44
N MET A 86 -4.05 15.17 -20.77
CA MET A 86 -3.36 16.29 -21.41
C MET A 86 -2.05 16.61 -20.69
N SER A 87 -1.23 17.48 -21.30
CA SER A 87 -0.01 17.96 -20.64
C SER A 87 -0.32 18.68 -19.34
N ALA A 88 0.53 18.52 -18.32
CA ALA A 88 0.36 19.16 -17.02
C ALA A 88 0.28 20.70 -17.09
N SER A 89 0.99 21.31 -18.06
CA SER A 89 0.91 22.76 -18.29
C SER A 89 -0.50 23.18 -18.69
N GLY A 90 -1.19 23.89 -17.80
CA GLY A 90 -2.53 24.44 -18.04
C GLY A 90 -3.68 23.49 -17.71
N ALA A 91 -3.40 22.34 -17.10
CA ALA A 91 -4.47 21.49 -16.58
C ALA A 91 -5.09 22.10 -15.32
N HIS A 92 -6.42 22.03 -15.23
CA HIS A 92 -7.18 22.49 -14.07
C HIS A 92 -7.88 21.36 -13.33
N LEU A 93 -7.94 20.17 -13.94
CA LEU A 93 -8.49 18.95 -13.40
C LEU A 93 -7.43 17.86 -13.50
N PHE A 94 -7.53 16.85 -12.64
CA PHE A 94 -6.88 15.57 -12.88
C PHE A 94 -7.92 14.46 -12.94
N ARG A 95 -7.52 13.35 -13.55
CA ARG A 95 -8.24 12.08 -13.54
C ARG A 95 -7.39 11.04 -12.86
N LEU A 96 -8.03 10.27 -11.98
CA LEU A 96 -7.49 9.11 -11.32
C LEU A 96 -8.38 7.92 -11.70
N ASP A 97 -7.79 6.88 -12.29
CA ASP A 97 -8.44 5.61 -12.58
C ASP A 97 -7.75 4.50 -11.78
N ILE A 98 -8.52 3.77 -10.98
CA ILE A 98 -8.09 2.58 -10.25
C ILE A 98 -8.73 1.38 -10.91
N VAL A 99 -7.95 0.36 -11.22
CA VAL A 99 -8.46 -0.88 -11.82
C VAL A 99 -8.32 -2.01 -10.82
N ILE A 100 -9.45 -2.58 -10.44
CA ILE A 100 -9.54 -3.78 -9.60
C ILE A 100 -10.04 -4.93 -10.48
N LYS A 101 -9.51 -6.12 -10.28
CA LYS A 101 -10.00 -7.31 -10.97
C LYS A 101 -11.32 -7.79 -10.38
N GLY A 102 -12.17 -8.30 -11.26
CA GLY A 102 -13.49 -8.79 -10.93
C GLY A 102 -14.54 -7.69 -10.74
N LEU A 103 -15.70 -8.11 -10.23
CA LEU A 103 -16.78 -7.20 -9.84
C LEU A 103 -16.61 -6.83 -8.37
N VAL A 104 -16.18 -5.59 -8.14
CA VAL A 104 -16.25 -4.94 -6.83
C VAL A 104 -17.25 -3.80 -6.83
N ASN A 105 -17.87 -3.57 -5.67
CA ASN A 105 -18.95 -2.63 -5.43
C ASN A 105 -18.44 -1.43 -4.61
N PRO A 106 -19.08 -0.25 -4.70
CA PRO A 106 -18.80 0.85 -3.78
C PRO A 106 -18.87 0.41 -2.30
N PRO A 107 -18.08 1.01 -1.39
CA PRO A 107 -18.12 0.66 0.02
C PRO A 107 -19.51 0.90 0.59
N GLY A 108 -19.99 -0.03 1.42
CA GLY A 108 -21.13 0.19 2.29
C GLY A 108 -20.72 0.90 3.59
N LEU A 109 -21.72 1.40 4.33
CA LEU A 109 -21.48 2.04 5.62
C LEU A 109 -20.94 1.04 6.65
N LEU A 110 -19.80 1.37 7.25
CA LEU A 110 -19.18 0.71 8.39
C LEU A 110 -19.11 1.72 9.53
N SER A 111 -20.16 1.78 10.35
CA SER A 111 -20.19 2.60 11.56
C SER A 111 -20.58 1.73 12.74
N VAL A 112 -19.66 1.63 13.69
CA VAL A 112 -19.87 0.86 14.91
C VAL A 112 -21.04 1.40 15.76
N PRO A 113 -21.76 0.54 16.49
CA PRO A 113 -22.06 -0.87 16.20
C PRO A 113 -23.39 -1.07 15.44
N ASP A 114 -24.23 -0.03 15.34
CA ASP A 114 -25.61 -0.17 14.86
C ASP A 114 -25.76 -0.04 13.34
N PHE A 115 -24.71 0.36 12.62
CA PHE A 115 -24.76 0.70 11.20
C PHE A 115 -23.65 -0.03 10.42
N HIS A 116 -23.80 -1.34 10.25
CA HIS A 116 -22.88 -2.20 9.50
C HIS A 116 -23.56 -2.78 8.26
N PHE A 117 -23.45 -2.08 7.13
CA PHE A 117 -24.08 -2.45 5.86
C PHE A 117 -23.05 -2.59 4.73
N PRO A 118 -22.06 -3.49 4.87
CA PRO A 118 -20.98 -3.61 3.90
C PRO A 118 -21.49 -3.91 2.49
N THR A 119 -22.58 -4.67 2.38
CA THR A 119 -23.13 -5.09 1.09
C THR A 119 -24.19 -4.14 0.51
N GLN A 120 -24.25 -2.89 0.97
CA GLN A 120 -25.24 -1.91 0.53
C GLN A 120 -25.35 -1.78 -0.99
N PHE A 121 -24.23 -1.88 -1.71
CA PHE A 121 -24.16 -1.73 -3.18
C PHE A 121 -23.83 -3.04 -3.91
N GLY A 122 -23.82 -4.17 -3.21
CA GLY A 122 -23.51 -5.51 -3.74
C GLY A 122 -22.64 -6.36 -2.82
N ASN A 123 -22.41 -7.62 -3.19
CA ASN A 123 -21.76 -8.61 -2.32
C ASN A 123 -20.22 -8.51 -2.26
N SER A 124 -19.58 -7.71 -3.10
CA SER A 124 -18.13 -7.57 -3.18
C SER A 124 -17.69 -6.14 -2.84
N PRO A 125 -17.95 -5.62 -1.63
CA PRO A 125 -17.64 -4.24 -1.32
C PRO A 125 -16.12 -4.00 -1.31
N LEU A 126 -15.72 -2.88 -1.92
CA LEU A 126 -14.35 -2.38 -1.92
C LEU A 126 -14.15 -1.38 -0.81
N TYR A 127 -13.23 -1.70 0.10
CA TYR A 127 -12.64 -0.78 1.06
C TYR A 127 -11.18 -0.57 0.68
N ALA A 128 -10.70 0.66 0.77
CA ALA A 128 -9.37 0.99 0.32
C ALA A 128 -8.89 2.32 0.90
N THR A 129 -7.57 2.48 0.94
CA THR A 129 -6.90 3.78 0.96
C THR A 129 -5.93 3.86 -0.21
N PHE A 130 -5.86 5.04 -0.83
CA PHE A 130 -4.81 5.39 -1.78
C PHE A 130 -4.17 6.70 -1.30
N ASP A 131 -2.95 6.61 -0.81
CA ASP A 131 -2.20 7.72 -0.23
C ASP A 131 -1.36 8.39 -1.31
N PHE A 132 -1.50 9.70 -1.44
CA PHE A 132 -0.77 10.52 -2.40
C PHE A 132 0.21 11.46 -1.69
N ASP A 133 1.49 11.17 -1.83
CA ASP A 133 2.59 12.08 -1.49
C ASP A 133 2.80 13.03 -2.66
N VAL A 134 2.47 14.31 -2.46
CA VAL A 134 2.45 15.31 -3.54
C VAL A 134 3.73 16.13 -3.62
N ASP A 135 4.55 16.11 -2.56
CA ASP A 135 5.75 16.94 -2.41
C ASP A 135 7.07 16.18 -2.36
N ALA A 136 6.98 14.85 -2.38
CA ALA A 136 8.07 13.89 -2.29
C ALA A 136 8.79 13.88 -0.92
N ASP A 137 8.18 14.43 0.13
CA ASP A 137 8.72 14.50 1.50
C ASP A 137 7.94 13.56 2.44
N TYR A 138 8.52 12.40 2.74
CA TYR A 138 7.89 11.43 3.63
C TYR A 138 7.72 11.91 5.08
N ASN A 139 8.31 13.06 5.44
CA ASN A 139 8.14 13.64 6.77
C ASN A 139 6.89 14.52 6.90
N THR A 140 6.21 14.84 5.80
CA THR A 140 4.96 15.59 5.84
C THR A 140 3.75 14.67 5.80
N GLY A 141 2.58 15.21 6.12
CA GLY A 141 1.31 14.51 5.98
C GLY A 141 1.12 13.35 6.96
N GLY A 142 0.43 12.31 6.49
CA GLY A 142 0.01 11.15 7.26
C GLY A 142 -1.18 11.39 8.20
N LEU A 143 -1.54 10.36 8.95
CA LEU A 143 -2.76 10.30 9.76
C LEU A 143 -2.54 10.69 11.22
N ASP A 144 -3.59 11.24 11.85
CA ASP A 144 -3.67 11.41 13.29
C ASP A 144 -4.21 10.15 13.99
N GLN A 145 -3.48 9.71 15.03
CA GLN A 145 -3.78 8.88 16.22
C GLN A 145 -4.95 7.85 16.33
N PHE A 146 -5.89 7.72 15.39
CA PHE A 146 -7.13 6.94 15.62
C PHE A 146 -7.60 6.02 14.49
N VAL A 147 -6.84 5.86 13.39
CA VAL A 147 -7.30 5.10 12.21
C VAL A 147 -6.45 3.83 11.93
N TYR A 148 -5.81 3.27 12.98
CA TYR A 148 -4.88 2.14 12.90
C TYR A 148 -5.31 0.92 12.05
N PRO A 149 -6.57 0.47 12.00
CA PRO A 149 -6.90 -0.71 11.20
C PRO A 149 -6.98 -0.45 9.68
N ALA A 150 -6.85 0.79 9.20
CA ALA A 150 -7.08 1.14 7.79
C ALA A 150 -5.99 1.98 7.11
N ASN A 151 -4.83 2.18 7.75
CA ASN A 151 -3.75 2.96 7.13
C ASN A 151 -2.78 2.07 6.33
N TYR A 152 -2.22 2.60 5.24
CA TYR A 152 -1.27 1.85 4.41
C TYR A 152 -0.08 1.35 5.22
N PHE A 153 0.54 2.25 5.96
CA PHE A 153 1.79 2.00 6.66
C PHE A 153 1.70 0.88 7.71
N GLY A 154 0.61 0.85 8.47
CA GLY A 154 0.40 -0.22 9.43
C GLY A 154 -0.07 -1.52 8.81
N GLN A 155 -0.68 -1.48 7.63
CA GLN A 155 -1.22 -2.70 7.01
C GLN A 155 -0.20 -3.35 6.07
N ALA A 156 0.76 -2.59 5.53
CA ALA A 156 1.86 -3.06 4.69
C ALA A 156 2.64 -4.23 5.34
N GLY A 157 2.96 -4.11 6.63
CA GLY A 157 3.65 -5.17 7.37
C GLY A 157 2.90 -6.50 7.40
N ARG A 158 1.56 -6.50 7.32
CA ARG A 158 0.76 -7.75 7.27
C ARG A 158 0.97 -8.56 6.01
N PHE A 159 1.50 -7.94 4.97
CA PHE A 159 1.80 -8.61 3.71
C PHE A 159 3.25 -9.11 3.67
N GLY A 160 3.92 -9.20 4.83
CA GLY A 160 5.23 -9.83 4.95
C GLY A 160 6.33 -9.05 4.26
N GLY A 161 6.32 -7.72 4.38
CA GLY A 161 7.35 -6.87 3.78
C GLY A 161 7.32 -5.44 4.30
N ILE A 162 8.32 -4.66 3.91
CA ILE A 162 8.46 -3.25 4.25
C ILE A 162 8.59 -2.43 2.97
N PRO A 163 7.77 -1.37 2.77
CA PRO A 163 7.94 -0.49 1.63
C PRO A 163 9.32 0.18 1.66
N GLN A 164 10.08 0.10 0.56
CA GLN A 164 11.47 0.56 0.51
C GLN A 164 11.66 2.00 1.02
N HIS A 165 10.72 2.87 0.66
CA HIS A 165 10.79 4.28 1.00
C HIS A 165 10.35 4.62 2.44
N LEU A 166 9.88 3.63 3.22
CA LEU A 166 9.41 3.78 4.59
C LEU A 166 10.20 2.91 5.58
N THR A 167 11.37 2.40 5.19
CA THR A 167 12.19 1.48 5.99
C THR A 167 12.53 1.98 7.39
N ASP A 168 12.91 3.25 7.53
CA ASP A 168 13.27 3.87 8.81
C ASP A 168 12.04 4.23 9.67
N ARG A 169 10.85 3.93 9.17
CA ARG A 169 9.58 4.25 9.80
C ARG A 169 8.80 2.99 10.15
N ALA A 170 8.88 1.95 9.31
CA ALA A 170 8.03 0.76 9.36
C ALA A 170 7.77 0.25 10.78
N ILE A 171 6.51 -0.09 11.05
CA ILE A 171 6.12 -0.71 12.31
C ILE A 171 6.58 -2.17 12.26
N LEU A 172 7.70 -2.44 12.91
CA LEU A 172 8.31 -3.77 12.94
C LEU A 172 7.70 -4.66 14.03
N ARG A 173 7.14 -4.05 15.07
CA ARG A 173 6.61 -4.74 16.26
C ARG A 173 5.33 -4.10 16.75
N PRO A 174 4.49 -4.86 17.47
CA PRO A 174 3.36 -4.30 18.20
C PRO A 174 3.78 -3.20 19.20
N ALA A 175 5.00 -3.28 19.73
CA ALA A 175 5.59 -2.27 20.60
C ALA A 175 6.22 -1.07 19.85
N ASP A 176 6.61 -1.26 18.59
CA ASP A 176 7.15 -0.22 17.70
C ASP A 176 5.98 0.60 17.13
N LEU A 177 5.26 1.24 18.03
CA LEU A 177 4.15 2.11 17.70
C LEU A 177 4.72 3.39 17.09
N VAL A 178 3.99 4.03 16.18
CA VAL A 178 4.50 5.16 15.39
C VAL A 178 5.20 6.19 16.30
N ASP A 179 6.51 6.36 16.09
CA ASP A 179 7.43 7.19 16.89
C ASP A 179 7.72 6.75 18.35
N THR A 180 7.68 5.45 18.63
CA THR A 180 8.23 4.72 19.80
C THR A 180 7.75 5.08 21.21
N ASN A 181 6.66 5.83 21.41
CA ASN A 181 6.12 6.01 22.75
C ASN A 181 4.61 6.25 22.86
N VAL A 182 3.83 5.17 23.04
CA VAL A 182 2.39 5.27 23.35
C VAL A 182 2.04 5.82 24.73
N LEU A 183 3.05 6.09 25.57
CA LEU A 183 2.87 6.67 26.90
C LEU A 183 3.11 8.19 26.89
N THR A 184 3.57 8.78 25.78
CA THR A 184 3.67 10.23 25.62
C THR A 184 2.99 10.66 24.32
N ALA A 185 1.70 10.99 24.44
CA ALA A 185 0.97 11.66 23.38
C ALA A 185 1.75 12.87 22.83
N PRO A 186 1.66 13.14 21.52
CA PRO A 186 0.69 12.58 20.54
C PRO A 186 1.25 11.52 19.55
N PHE A 187 0.39 10.60 19.08
CA PHE A 187 0.73 9.58 18.06
C PHE A 187 0.34 10.04 16.66
N TYR A 188 1.16 9.82 15.64
CA TYR A 188 0.89 10.28 14.28
C TYR A 188 1.73 9.53 13.27
N GLU A 189 1.20 9.32 12.06
CA GLU A 189 1.90 8.69 10.94
C GLU A 189 2.67 9.70 10.11
N ARG A 190 3.88 9.31 9.66
CA ARG A 190 4.70 10.04 8.67
C ARG A 190 4.89 9.16 7.45
N SER A 191 3.94 9.20 6.54
CA SER A 191 3.98 8.45 5.28
C SER A 191 4.22 9.33 4.06
N GLY A 192 4.30 10.66 4.22
CA GLY A 192 4.25 11.61 3.11
C GLY A 192 2.85 11.81 2.54
N ALA A 193 1.84 11.07 3.01
CA ALA A 193 0.49 11.14 2.45
C ALA A 193 -0.12 12.52 2.69
N ASP A 194 -0.24 13.35 1.65
CA ASP A 194 -0.83 14.69 1.72
C ASP A 194 -2.32 14.68 1.41
N PHE A 195 -2.70 13.83 0.46
CA PHE A 195 -4.08 13.54 0.10
C PHE A 195 -4.32 12.05 0.10
N GLU A 196 -5.56 11.66 0.35
CA GLU A 196 -5.98 10.27 0.39
C GLU A 196 -7.28 10.11 -0.42
N LEU A 197 -7.37 9.04 -1.21
CA LEU A 197 -8.66 8.51 -1.63
C LEU A 197 -9.10 7.40 -0.67
N SER A 198 -9.96 7.76 0.28
CA SER A 198 -10.45 6.89 1.34
C SER A 198 -11.81 6.28 0.97
N LEU A 199 -11.85 4.95 0.87
CA LEU A 199 -13.06 4.13 0.74
C LEU A 199 -13.38 3.44 2.07
N CYS A 200 -13.21 4.13 3.20
CA CYS A 200 -13.36 3.62 4.57
C CYS A 200 -14.76 3.07 4.93
N GLY A 201 -15.82 3.47 4.21
CA GLY A 201 -17.21 3.25 4.67
C GLY A 201 -17.59 4.08 5.91
N CYS A 202 -16.77 5.07 6.30
CA CYS A 202 -16.93 5.88 7.50
C CYS A 202 -17.93 7.05 7.34
N SER A 203 -18.49 7.25 6.14
CA SER A 203 -19.53 8.24 5.90
C SER A 203 -20.64 7.69 5.01
N ASN A 204 -21.83 8.29 5.10
CA ASN A 204 -22.95 7.92 4.23
C ASN A 204 -22.62 8.23 2.77
N ILE A 205 -22.88 7.24 1.92
CA ILE A 205 -22.69 7.33 0.48
C ILE A 205 -24.04 7.43 -0.21
N THR A 206 -24.15 8.38 -1.13
CA THR A 206 -25.37 8.62 -1.91
C THR A 206 -25.20 8.06 -3.32
N LEU A 207 -26.13 7.22 -3.77
CA LEU A 207 -26.21 6.82 -5.17
C LEU A 207 -26.63 8.03 -6.03
N VAL A 208 -25.76 8.47 -6.94
CA VAL A 208 -26.01 9.62 -7.84
C VAL A 208 -26.67 9.15 -9.13
N SER A 209 -26.15 8.08 -9.71
CA SER A 209 -26.67 7.50 -10.95
C SER A 209 -26.26 6.04 -11.08
N GLN A 210 -27.09 5.23 -11.74
CA GLN A 210 -26.76 3.86 -12.14
C GLN A 210 -27.26 3.63 -13.56
N ASN A 211 -26.46 2.96 -14.38
CA ASN A 211 -26.88 2.41 -15.66
C ASN A 211 -27.08 0.90 -15.52
N GLY A 212 -28.00 0.32 -16.27
CA GLY A 212 -28.33 -1.10 -16.21
C GLY A 212 -29.73 -1.32 -15.64
N ASN A 213 -29.86 -2.12 -14.59
CA ASN A 213 -31.15 -2.47 -14.00
C ASN A 213 -31.70 -1.41 -13.01
N MET A 214 -30.85 -0.51 -12.52
CA MET A 214 -31.17 0.58 -11.56
C MET A 214 -31.75 0.10 -10.21
N ASP A 215 -31.32 -1.06 -9.71
CA ASP A 215 -31.80 -1.60 -8.43
C ASP A 215 -30.97 -1.17 -7.20
N GLY A 216 -29.93 -0.36 -7.41
CA GLY A 216 -29.00 0.07 -6.37
C GLY A 216 -27.87 -0.91 -6.07
N ILE A 217 -27.80 -2.03 -6.77
CA ILE A 217 -26.74 -3.04 -6.68
C ILE A 217 -25.90 -3.00 -7.95
N MET A 218 -24.58 -2.90 -7.84
CA MET A 218 -23.72 -2.85 -9.02
C MET A 218 -23.49 -4.26 -9.57
N ASP A 219 -23.95 -4.49 -10.80
CA ASP A 219 -23.81 -5.76 -11.53
C ASP A 219 -22.71 -5.72 -12.61
N LEU A 220 -22.45 -6.88 -13.22
CA LEU A 220 -21.53 -7.03 -14.34
C LEU A 220 -21.95 -6.16 -15.54
N GLY A 221 -21.00 -5.39 -16.09
CA GLY A 221 -21.25 -4.52 -17.23
C GLY A 221 -21.94 -3.19 -16.90
N GLU A 222 -22.24 -2.93 -15.63
CA GLU A 222 -22.90 -1.70 -15.20
C GLU A 222 -21.93 -0.55 -14.90
N THR A 223 -22.50 0.65 -14.80
CA THR A 223 -21.79 1.82 -14.29
C THR A 223 -22.62 2.47 -13.19
N MET A 224 -21.98 2.71 -12.05
CA MET A 224 -22.58 3.31 -10.87
C MET A 224 -21.75 4.51 -10.44
N THR A 225 -22.39 5.66 -10.27
CA THR A 225 -21.77 6.86 -9.70
C THR A 225 -22.31 7.06 -8.29
N VAL A 226 -21.41 7.12 -7.33
CA VAL A 226 -21.73 7.38 -5.93
C VAL A 226 -21.07 8.68 -5.46
N ARG A 227 -21.68 9.34 -4.47
CA ARG A 227 -21.16 10.55 -3.84
C ARG A 227 -20.88 10.31 -2.38
N GLY A 228 -19.69 10.69 -1.94
CA GLY A 228 -19.22 10.55 -0.56
C GLY A 228 -18.00 11.44 -0.32
N ARG A 229 -17.46 11.42 0.89
CA ARG A 229 -16.24 12.17 1.25
C ARG A 229 -15.01 11.28 1.01
N PHE A 230 -14.76 10.99 -0.27
CA PHE A 230 -13.76 10.01 -0.66
C PHE A 230 -12.36 10.61 -0.81
N PHE A 231 -12.24 11.81 -1.39
CA PHE A 231 -10.94 12.44 -1.60
C PHE A 231 -10.71 13.49 -0.53
N VAL A 232 -9.78 13.21 0.37
CA VAL A 232 -9.54 13.97 1.59
C VAL A 232 -8.09 14.45 1.64
N ARG A 233 -7.85 15.56 2.33
CA ARG A 233 -6.50 15.91 2.77
C ARG A 233 -6.19 15.09 4.01
N SER A 234 -4.93 14.68 4.14
CA SER A 234 -4.42 13.91 5.26
C SER A 234 -4.83 14.48 6.62
N SER A 235 -5.33 13.61 7.51
CA SER A 235 -5.90 14.01 8.79
C SER A 235 -4.85 14.54 9.77
N GLY A 236 -3.57 14.19 9.58
CA GLY A 236 -2.46 14.74 10.34
C GLY A 236 -2.38 16.27 10.26
N TYR A 237 -2.86 16.88 9.17
CA TYR A 237 -2.94 18.33 9.03
C TYR A 237 -4.09 19.00 9.79
N SER A 238 -4.91 18.25 10.53
CA SER A 238 -6.05 18.81 11.29
C SER A 238 -5.63 19.92 12.27
N GLY A 239 -4.44 19.79 12.88
CA GLY A 239 -3.86 20.82 13.75
C GLY A 239 -3.24 22.03 13.03
N ALA A 240 -3.05 21.95 11.72
CA ALA A 240 -2.44 22.97 10.86
C ALA A 240 -3.44 23.46 9.80
N SER A 241 -4.70 23.66 10.20
CA SER A 241 -5.81 23.87 9.27
C SER A 241 -6.78 24.91 9.80
N SER A 242 -7.34 25.70 8.89
CA SER A 242 -8.44 26.61 9.14
C SER A 242 -9.71 26.22 8.37
N CYS A 243 -9.70 25.06 7.71
CA CYS A 243 -10.79 24.59 6.87
C CYS A 243 -12.11 24.40 7.62
N PHE A 244 -13.21 24.69 6.90
CA PHE A 244 -14.57 24.47 7.34
C PHE A 244 -15.47 23.99 6.19
N GLY A 245 -16.66 23.47 6.51
CA GLY A 245 -17.56 22.83 5.53
C GLY A 245 -17.31 21.33 5.33
N GLY A 246 -16.24 20.81 5.95
CA GLY A 246 -15.90 19.38 5.99
C GLY A 246 -16.85 18.53 6.83
N SER A 247 -16.53 17.25 7.03
CA SER A 247 -17.26 16.37 7.96
C SER A 247 -17.08 16.77 9.41
N SER A 248 -15.93 17.36 9.74
CA SER A 248 -15.60 17.90 11.05
C SER A 248 -14.88 19.25 10.91
N THR A 249 -14.65 19.92 12.04
CA THR A 249 -13.85 21.15 12.06
C THR A 249 -12.42 20.83 11.60
N PHE A 250 -11.86 21.67 10.72
CA PHE A 250 -10.52 21.53 10.15
C PHE A 250 -10.33 20.39 9.14
N ALA A 251 -11.34 19.54 8.93
CA ALA A 251 -11.29 18.51 7.90
C ALA A 251 -11.45 19.12 6.50
N TYR A 252 -10.55 18.72 5.60
CA TYR A 252 -10.65 19.01 4.18
C TYR A 252 -11.07 17.72 3.47
N ASP A 253 -12.36 17.50 3.34
CA ASP A 253 -12.93 16.25 2.83
C ASP A 253 -14.23 16.47 2.03
N PRO A 254 -14.18 17.29 0.97
CA PRO A 254 -15.38 17.67 0.21
C PRO A 254 -16.14 16.44 -0.32
N PRO A 255 -17.47 16.51 -0.44
CA PRO A 255 -18.22 15.45 -1.11
C PRO A 255 -17.84 15.40 -2.61
N VAL A 256 -17.35 14.26 -3.07
CA VAL A 256 -16.92 14.01 -4.45
C VAL A 256 -17.69 12.84 -5.05
N ASN A 257 -17.81 12.83 -6.38
CA ASN A 257 -18.40 11.72 -7.11
C ASN A 257 -17.31 10.72 -7.52
N LEU A 258 -17.51 9.43 -7.24
CA LEU A 258 -16.74 8.33 -7.81
C LEU A 258 -17.60 7.53 -8.77
N ARG A 259 -17.05 7.20 -9.93
CA ARG A 259 -17.72 6.36 -10.94
C ARG A 259 -17.06 4.99 -10.97
N PHE A 260 -17.84 3.97 -10.62
CA PHE A 260 -17.49 2.58 -10.74
C PHE A 260 -18.04 2.06 -12.07
N THR A 261 -17.19 1.49 -12.92
CA THR A 261 -17.58 0.87 -14.19
C THR A 261 -17.03 -0.54 -14.22
N ASN A 262 -17.90 -1.54 -14.26
CA ASN A 262 -17.48 -2.92 -14.41
C ASN A 262 -17.53 -3.34 -15.89
N ALA A 263 -16.44 -3.91 -16.39
CA ALA A 263 -16.37 -4.47 -17.73
C ALA A 263 -17.14 -5.79 -17.79
N THR A 264 -17.90 -6.01 -18.87
CA THR A 264 -18.56 -7.31 -19.10
C THR A 264 -17.54 -8.45 -19.11
N GLN A 265 -17.98 -9.67 -18.78
CA GLN A 265 -17.11 -10.84 -18.66
C GLN A 265 -16.24 -11.10 -19.91
N ASN A 266 -16.73 -10.71 -21.09
CA ASN A 266 -16.00 -10.86 -22.36
C ASN A 266 -14.87 -9.83 -22.56
N ASN A 267 -14.77 -8.81 -21.70
CA ASN A 267 -13.93 -7.62 -21.90
C ASN A 267 -12.83 -7.42 -20.85
N SER A 268 -12.70 -8.30 -19.84
CA SER A 268 -11.57 -8.43 -18.86
C SER A 268 -12.05 -8.83 -17.47
N ASN A 269 -13.35 -8.72 -17.17
CA ASN A 269 -13.90 -8.88 -15.81
C ASN A 269 -13.12 -8.01 -14.80
N THR A 270 -13.15 -6.69 -14.97
CA THR A 270 -12.50 -5.71 -14.10
C THR A 270 -13.48 -4.59 -13.75
N THR A 271 -13.32 -3.98 -12.57
CA THR A 271 -14.00 -2.75 -12.19
C THR A 271 -13.00 -1.60 -12.22
N THR A 272 -13.30 -0.56 -12.98
CA THR A 272 -12.57 0.72 -12.96
C THR A 272 -13.30 1.71 -12.05
N ILE A 273 -12.60 2.26 -11.05
CA ILE A 273 -13.06 3.38 -10.23
C ILE A 273 -12.39 4.66 -10.75
N SER A 274 -13.20 5.62 -11.21
CA SER A 274 -12.72 6.91 -11.71
C SER A 274 -13.07 8.06 -10.75
N LEU A 275 -12.08 8.88 -10.42
CA LEU A 275 -12.23 10.21 -9.81
C LEU A 275 -11.80 11.28 -10.82
N ILE A 276 -12.58 12.35 -10.93
CA ILE A 276 -12.16 13.61 -11.55
C ILE A 276 -12.22 14.67 -10.46
N PHE A 277 -11.10 15.34 -10.19
CA PHE A 277 -11.05 16.35 -9.13
C PHE A 277 -10.29 17.60 -9.57
N PRO A 278 -10.66 18.79 -9.06
CA PRO A 278 -9.97 20.03 -9.42
C PRO A 278 -8.56 20.14 -8.85
N LEU A 279 -7.61 20.52 -9.69
CA LEU A 279 -6.29 20.97 -9.26
C LEU A 279 -6.33 22.43 -8.79
N THR A 280 -7.15 23.26 -9.44
CA THR A 280 -7.25 24.70 -9.19
C THR A 280 -8.68 25.14 -8.86
N MET A 281 -8.84 26.35 -8.30
CA MET A 281 -10.16 26.97 -8.11
C MET A 281 -10.93 27.18 -9.42
N HIS A 282 -10.21 27.44 -10.52
CA HIS A 282 -10.82 27.48 -11.85
C HIS A 282 -11.35 26.13 -12.29
N GLY A 283 -10.62 25.04 -12.01
CA GLY A 283 -11.12 23.68 -12.23
C GLY A 283 -12.39 23.38 -11.42
N ALA A 284 -12.44 23.84 -10.18
CA ALA A 284 -13.61 23.68 -9.32
C ALA A 284 -14.81 24.44 -9.88
N ALA A 285 -14.58 25.66 -10.38
CA ALA A 285 -15.58 26.48 -11.06
C ALA A 285 -16.13 25.82 -12.33
N LEU A 286 -15.24 25.25 -13.15
CA LEU A 286 -15.61 24.48 -14.35
C LEU A 286 -16.48 23.27 -13.98
N MET A 287 -16.13 22.51 -12.94
CA MET A 287 -16.92 21.36 -12.47
C MET A 287 -18.25 21.77 -11.81
N ALA A 288 -18.31 22.92 -11.15
CA ALA A 288 -19.55 23.43 -10.56
C ALA A 288 -20.48 24.10 -11.59
N GLY A 289 -19.96 24.46 -12.78
CA GLY A 289 -20.66 25.32 -13.73
C GLY A 289 -20.90 26.73 -13.19
N GLN A 290 -19.98 27.23 -12.34
CA GLN A 290 -20.07 28.52 -11.65
C GLN A 290 -18.84 29.38 -11.91
N PRO A 291 -18.85 30.69 -11.55
CA PRO A 291 -17.65 31.52 -11.57
C PRO A 291 -16.63 31.11 -10.50
N ASP A 292 -15.35 31.38 -10.76
CA ASP A 292 -14.25 31.17 -9.82
C ASP A 292 -14.55 31.77 -8.43
N GLN A 293 -14.32 30.97 -7.40
CA GLN A 293 -14.39 31.38 -5.99
C GLN A 293 -12.96 31.60 -5.46
N PRO A 294 -12.77 32.47 -4.45
CA PRO A 294 -11.49 32.60 -3.77
C PRO A 294 -11.11 31.32 -3.02
N MET A 295 -9.82 31.09 -2.78
CA MET A 295 -9.38 30.12 -1.77
C MET A 295 -9.70 30.70 -0.39
N ASP A 296 -10.76 30.18 0.24
CA ASP A 296 -11.32 30.71 1.50
C ASP A 296 -11.45 29.64 2.59
N ALA A 297 -10.89 28.45 2.33
CA ALA A 297 -10.87 27.29 3.21
C ALA A 297 -12.26 26.66 3.44
N ASN A 298 -13.27 27.06 2.65
CA ASN A 298 -14.62 26.51 2.72
C ASN A 298 -14.81 25.34 1.75
N VAL A 299 -14.55 24.11 2.17
CA VAL A 299 -14.73 22.94 1.28
C VAL A 299 -16.19 22.66 0.89
N GLY A 300 -17.15 23.42 1.44
CA GLY A 300 -18.56 23.35 1.08
C GLY A 300 -18.96 24.13 -0.17
N ASN A 301 -18.08 24.97 -0.76
CA ASN A 301 -18.34 25.67 -2.02
C ASN A 301 -17.57 25.02 -3.19
N HIS A 302 -16.43 25.57 -3.57
CA HIS A 302 -15.45 25.00 -4.46
C HIS A 302 -14.38 24.32 -3.60
N ALA A 303 -13.86 23.20 -4.08
CA ALA A 303 -12.74 22.53 -3.44
C ALA A 303 -11.75 22.11 -4.53
N SER A 304 -10.46 22.26 -4.25
CA SER A 304 -9.38 21.90 -5.17
C SER A 304 -8.10 21.54 -4.43
N VAL A 305 -7.20 20.82 -5.07
CA VAL A 305 -5.90 20.46 -4.47
C VAL A 305 -5.14 21.71 -4.00
N VAL A 306 -5.10 22.77 -4.82
CA VAL A 306 -4.40 24.01 -4.47
C VAL A 306 -4.95 24.65 -3.20
N GLU A 307 -6.26 24.59 -2.96
CA GLU A 307 -6.87 25.15 -1.75
C GLU A 307 -6.53 24.31 -0.51
N GLY A 308 -6.62 22.98 -0.63
CA GLY A 308 -6.27 22.07 0.47
C GLY A 308 -4.84 22.26 0.95
N LEU A 309 -3.89 22.45 0.02
CA LEU A 309 -2.49 22.76 0.34
C LEU A 309 -2.30 24.20 0.84
N HIS A 310 -2.97 25.17 0.21
CA HIS A 310 -2.89 26.58 0.60
C HIS A 310 -3.33 26.80 2.05
N ASP A 311 -4.37 26.10 2.51
CA ASP A 311 -4.82 26.15 3.91
C ASP A 311 -3.70 25.74 4.88
N VAL A 312 -3.01 24.62 4.63
CA VAL A 312 -1.90 24.16 5.48
C VAL A 312 -0.74 25.15 5.46
N ILE A 313 -0.31 25.54 4.26
CA ILE A 313 0.79 26.50 4.05
C ILE A 313 0.51 27.83 4.76
N GLN A 314 -0.69 28.38 4.59
CA GLN A 314 -1.08 29.64 5.22
C GLN A 314 -1.09 29.49 6.74
N TYR A 315 -1.66 28.41 7.27
CA TYR A 315 -1.75 28.19 8.71
C TYR A 315 -0.36 28.17 9.37
N VAL A 316 0.57 27.37 8.83
CA VAL A 316 1.92 27.23 9.39
C VAL A 316 2.73 28.53 9.27
N ASN A 317 2.50 29.34 8.24
CA ASN A 317 3.13 30.65 8.08
C ASN A 317 2.61 31.68 9.09
N ASP A 318 1.31 31.67 9.38
CA ASP A 318 0.65 32.74 10.15
C ASP A 318 0.60 32.48 11.66
N HIS A 319 0.44 31.21 12.08
CA HIS A 319 0.10 30.87 13.47
C HIS A 319 1.23 30.14 14.22
N GLY A 320 2.17 29.53 13.49
CA GLY A 320 3.10 28.55 14.05
C GLY A 320 2.37 27.28 14.52
N VAL A 321 3.03 26.14 14.41
CA VAL A 321 2.50 24.85 14.86
C VAL A 321 3.45 24.23 15.89
N GLY A 322 2.93 23.39 16.78
CA GLY A 322 3.71 22.74 17.84
C GLY A 322 3.39 21.25 17.95
N GLY A 323 4.23 20.52 18.70
CA GLY A 323 4.10 19.07 18.84
C GLY A 323 4.20 18.34 17.51
N TYR A 324 3.53 17.21 17.38
CA TYR A 324 3.52 16.42 16.14
C TYR A 324 3.07 17.19 14.90
N THR A 325 2.12 18.13 15.06
CA THR A 325 1.65 18.95 13.94
C THR A 325 2.80 19.74 13.33
N ALA A 326 3.77 20.19 14.13
CA ALA A 326 4.97 20.82 13.58
C ALA A 326 5.81 19.82 12.79
N GLU A 327 5.96 18.59 13.25
CA GLU A 327 6.76 17.59 12.55
C GLU A 327 6.22 17.29 11.15
N ILE A 328 4.89 17.21 11.01
CA ILE A 328 4.23 16.85 9.74
C ILE A 328 3.84 18.04 8.87
N ALA A 329 3.62 19.23 9.43
CA ALA A 329 3.16 20.39 8.67
C ALA A 329 4.23 21.47 8.48
N GLN A 330 5.24 21.58 9.34
CA GLN A 330 6.21 22.69 9.29
C GLN A 330 7.03 22.69 8.00
N GLY A 331 7.20 21.52 7.37
CA GLY A 331 7.82 21.38 6.05
C GLY A 331 7.17 22.28 4.98
N TRP A 332 5.89 22.60 5.11
CA TRP A 332 5.11 23.43 4.19
C TRP A 332 5.36 24.94 4.30
N ALA A 333 6.04 25.41 5.36
CA ALA A 333 6.26 26.83 5.56
C ALA A 333 7.05 27.46 4.40
N GLY A 334 6.58 28.62 3.93
CA GLY A 334 7.17 29.35 2.80
C GLY A 334 7.03 28.69 1.41
N ARG A 335 6.36 27.53 1.30
CA ARG A 335 6.09 26.87 0.01
C ARG A 335 4.91 27.52 -0.74
N SER A 336 4.75 27.17 -2.01
CA SER A 336 3.61 27.57 -2.84
C SER A 336 2.82 26.34 -3.27
N ALA A 337 1.52 26.31 -2.97
CA ALA A 337 0.63 25.20 -3.34
C ALA A 337 0.63 24.91 -4.86
N ALA A 338 0.84 25.95 -5.69
CA ALA A 338 0.86 25.82 -7.14
C ALA A 338 2.01 24.94 -7.67
N ASP A 339 3.10 24.80 -6.92
CA ASP A 339 4.29 24.05 -7.33
C ASP A 339 4.07 22.52 -7.24
N TYR A 340 2.99 22.10 -6.56
CA TYR A 340 2.69 20.70 -6.25
C TYR A 340 1.47 20.14 -7.01
N LEU A 341 0.94 20.89 -7.99
CA LEU A 341 -0.25 20.49 -8.75
C LEU A 341 0.05 19.55 -9.92
N ASN A 342 1.31 19.28 -10.23
CA ASN A 342 1.66 18.32 -11.26
C ASN A 342 1.53 16.89 -10.75
N VAL A 343 0.37 16.28 -10.97
CA VAL A 343 0.04 14.90 -10.55
C VAL A 343 0.99 13.83 -11.07
N LEU A 344 1.78 14.11 -12.11
CA LEU A 344 2.80 13.18 -12.61
C LEU A 344 3.98 13.04 -11.64
N ASN A 345 4.17 14.00 -10.74
CA ASN A 345 5.23 13.96 -9.73
C ASN A 345 4.81 13.22 -8.46
N TRP A 346 3.50 13.06 -8.22
CA TRP A 346 2.99 12.45 -6.99
C TRP A 346 3.41 11.00 -6.87
N ARG A 347 3.58 10.50 -5.66
CA ARG A 347 3.69 9.05 -5.37
C ARG A 347 2.33 8.52 -4.93
N CYS A 348 2.18 7.20 -4.99
CA CYS A 348 0.93 6.54 -4.63
C CYS A 348 1.27 5.25 -3.87
N ASN A 349 0.71 5.13 -2.68
CA ASN A 349 0.62 3.88 -1.93
C ASN A 349 -0.83 3.43 -1.92
N ALA A 350 -1.07 2.12 -1.93
CA ALA A 350 -2.40 1.57 -2.03
C ALA A 350 -2.57 0.41 -1.05
N LEU A 351 -3.72 0.39 -0.40
CA LEU A 351 -4.19 -0.75 0.39
C LEU A 351 -5.63 -1.00 -0.01
N VAL A 352 -5.96 -2.22 -0.41
CA VAL A 352 -7.33 -2.57 -0.80
C VAL A 352 -7.78 -3.84 -0.08
N GLY A 353 -9.08 -3.91 0.14
CA GLY A 353 -9.69 -4.95 0.93
C GLY A 353 -11.21 -4.97 0.84
N SER A 354 -11.79 -5.89 1.58
CA SER A 354 -13.23 -5.99 1.78
C SER A 354 -13.58 -5.81 3.26
N ALA A 355 -14.79 -6.20 3.64
CA ALA A 355 -15.26 -6.15 5.02
C ALA A 355 -15.85 -7.49 5.46
N TYR A 356 -16.00 -7.62 6.77
CA TYR A 356 -16.77 -8.71 7.36
C TYR A 356 -18.27 -8.49 7.16
N PRO A 357 -19.10 -9.54 7.08
CA PRO A 357 -20.55 -9.41 6.98
C PRO A 357 -21.19 -8.81 8.25
N GLN A 358 -20.50 -8.84 9.39
CA GLN A 358 -20.92 -8.30 10.67
C GLN A 358 -19.72 -7.64 11.36
N SER A 359 -19.93 -6.51 12.04
CA SER A 359 -18.87 -5.89 12.83
C SER A 359 -18.47 -6.82 13.98
N THR A 360 -17.17 -6.97 14.19
CA THR A 360 -16.62 -7.82 15.26
C THR A 360 -16.16 -7.00 16.47
N PHE A 361 -16.48 -5.70 16.53
CA PHE A 361 -15.94 -4.68 17.46
C PHE A 361 -14.42 -4.48 17.38
N ALA A 362 -13.66 -5.49 16.97
CA ALA A 362 -12.22 -5.45 16.85
C ALA A 362 -11.72 -5.16 15.44
N ALA A 363 -12.56 -5.42 14.44
CA ALA A 363 -12.16 -5.42 13.05
C ALA A 363 -13.38 -5.32 12.14
N ASP A 364 -13.33 -4.35 11.22
CA ASP A 364 -14.35 -4.19 10.18
C ASP A 364 -13.82 -4.55 8.79
N TYR A 365 -12.49 -4.63 8.60
CA TYR A 365 -11.83 -4.80 7.31
C TYR A 365 -11.10 -6.14 7.17
N VAL A 366 -11.06 -6.64 5.94
CA VAL A 366 -10.17 -7.72 5.52
C VAL A 366 -9.34 -7.18 4.38
N TRP A 367 -8.04 -7.02 4.59
CA TRP A 367 -7.14 -6.55 3.54
C TRP A 367 -6.82 -7.72 2.62
N THR A 368 -6.76 -7.44 1.33
CA THR A 368 -6.61 -8.48 0.31
C THR A 368 -5.41 -8.24 -0.57
N ASP A 369 -4.95 -6.98 -0.65
CA ASP A 369 -3.88 -6.58 -1.53
C ASP A 369 -3.31 -5.21 -1.14
N VAL A 370 -2.07 -4.94 -1.53
CA VAL A 370 -1.26 -3.78 -1.16
C VAL A 370 -0.31 -3.43 -2.31
N GLY A 371 -0.24 -2.16 -2.67
CA GLY A 371 0.64 -1.67 -3.74
C GLY A 371 1.38 -0.40 -3.35
N PHE A 372 2.43 0.02 -4.05
CA PHE A 372 3.11 -0.67 -5.16
C PHE A 372 4.59 -0.94 -4.87
N ASP A 373 5.12 -0.31 -3.81
CA ASP A 373 6.52 -0.40 -3.42
C ASP A 373 6.77 -1.48 -2.35
N LEU A 374 5.74 -2.28 -2.02
CA LEU A 374 5.88 -3.44 -1.15
C LEU A 374 6.30 -4.65 -1.98
N ARG A 375 7.29 -5.39 -1.49
CA ARG A 375 7.58 -6.73 -1.98
C ARG A 375 7.32 -7.73 -0.88
N PHE A 376 6.54 -8.75 -1.20
CA PHE A 376 6.38 -9.92 -0.33
C PHE A 376 7.76 -10.49 -0.02
N GLN A 377 8.05 -10.76 1.26
CA GLN A 377 9.33 -11.20 1.83
C GLN A 377 10.47 -10.17 1.91
N ASP A 378 10.27 -8.92 1.48
CA ASP A 378 11.27 -7.85 1.68
C ASP A 378 11.14 -7.26 3.10
N CYS A 379 11.56 -8.03 4.10
CA CYS A 379 11.41 -7.71 5.51
C CYS A 379 12.42 -6.66 6.02
N ASN A 380 13.42 -6.28 5.21
CA ASN A 380 14.34 -5.17 5.52
C ASN A 380 14.06 -3.90 4.69
N GLY A 381 13.13 -3.96 3.74
CA GLY A 381 12.74 -2.89 2.82
C GLY A 381 13.89 -2.41 1.93
N SER A 382 14.81 -3.29 1.57
CA SER A 382 15.90 -3.00 0.64
C SER A 382 15.39 -2.78 -0.79
N GLY A 383 14.18 -3.26 -1.09
CA GLY A 383 13.66 -3.36 -2.44
C GLY A 383 14.13 -4.63 -3.15
N THR A 384 14.72 -5.59 -2.45
CA THR A 384 15.06 -6.95 -2.94
C THR A 384 14.58 -7.99 -1.95
N VAL A 385 14.39 -9.24 -2.43
CA VAL A 385 14.06 -10.38 -1.58
C VAL A 385 15.25 -11.33 -1.64
N ASP A 386 16.03 -11.38 -0.58
CA ASP A 386 17.31 -12.08 -0.56
C ASP A 386 17.67 -12.68 0.82
N ALA A 387 18.95 -13.04 1.01
CA ALA A 387 19.42 -13.66 2.24
C ALA A 387 19.41 -12.69 3.44
N ASP A 388 19.46 -11.37 3.19
CA ASP A 388 19.42 -10.37 4.27
C ASP A 388 18.03 -10.30 4.90
N ASP A 389 16.96 -10.50 4.13
CA ASP A 389 15.59 -10.58 4.67
C ASP A 389 15.38 -11.80 5.55
N ARG A 390 15.87 -12.97 5.10
CA ARG A 390 15.86 -14.19 5.90
C ARG A 390 16.65 -13.99 7.19
N THR A 391 17.82 -13.35 7.10
CA THR A 391 18.65 -13.01 8.26
C THR A 391 17.93 -12.06 9.20
N ALA A 392 17.15 -11.11 8.68
CA ALA A 392 16.35 -10.20 9.48
C ALA A 392 15.27 -10.93 10.30
N VAL A 393 14.58 -11.93 9.73
CA VAL A 393 13.63 -12.78 10.46
C VAL A 393 14.33 -13.57 11.57
N ILE A 394 15.48 -14.19 11.29
CA ILE A 394 16.26 -14.92 12.29
C ILE A 394 16.71 -14.00 13.43
N ALA A 395 17.22 -12.82 13.09
CA ALA A 395 17.65 -11.83 14.08
C ALA A 395 16.48 -11.35 14.94
N PHE A 396 15.30 -11.18 14.34
CA PHE A 396 14.08 -10.82 15.05
C PHE A 396 13.70 -11.89 16.08
N ILE A 397 13.66 -13.17 15.68
CA ILE A 397 13.40 -14.31 16.59
C ILE A 397 14.42 -14.32 17.72
N ALA A 398 15.71 -14.30 17.39
CA ALA A 398 16.78 -14.33 18.40
C ALA A 398 16.73 -13.17 19.39
N GLN A 399 16.20 -12.02 18.98
CA GLN A 399 16.10 -10.83 19.83
C GLN A 399 14.86 -10.83 20.73
N TYR A 400 13.72 -11.33 20.25
CA TYR A 400 12.42 -11.12 20.90
C TYR A 400 11.73 -12.39 21.40
N ASP A 401 12.20 -13.58 21.04
CA ASP A 401 11.73 -14.86 21.59
C ASP A 401 11.91 -14.90 23.11
N GLY A 402 10.81 -15.08 23.86
CA GLY A 402 10.75 -15.01 25.32
C GLY A 402 10.72 -13.60 25.93
N VAL A 403 10.64 -12.53 25.13
CA VAL A 403 10.58 -11.14 25.62
C VAL A 403 9.14 -10.71 25.90
N PHE A 404 8.85 -10.42 27.18
CA PHE A 404 7.53 -9.99 27.61
C PHE A 404 7.05 -8.74 26.84
N GLY A 405 5.90 -8.87 26.18
CA GLY A 405 5.25 -7.79 25.43
C GLY A 405 5.53 -7.79 23.92
N ASP A 406 6.59 -8.48 23.49
CA ASP A 406 6.87 -8.77 22.07
C ASP A 406 6.47 -10.21 21.71
N ASP A 407 6.66 -11.14 22.65
CA ASP A 407 6.26 -12.54 22.59
C ASP A 407 5.18 -12.83 23.66
N ASP A 408 3.98 -13.21 23.20
CA ASP A 408 2.78 -13.37 24.03
C ASP A 408 2.88 -14.56 24.99
N ASP A 409 3.61 -15.62 24.62
CA ASP A 409 3.79 -16.79 25.50
C ASP A 409 4.96 -16.61 26.48
N GLY A 410 5.92 -15.75 26.15
CA GLY A 410 7.09 -15.40 26.97
C GLY A 410 8.05 -16.58 27.17
N VAL A 411 8.08 -17.54 26.25
CA VAL A 411 8.88 -18.76 26.31
C VAL A 411 9.89 -18.78 25.18
N VAL A 412 11.18 -18.76 25.52
CA VAL A 412 12.28 -18.97 24.56
C VAL A 412 12.16 -20.35 23.90
N ASN A 413 11.61 -20.41 22.68
CA ASN A 413 11.30 -21.66 21.99
C ASN A 413 11.58 -21.63 20.47
N GLY A 414 12.14 -20.54 19.95
CA GLY A 414 12.40 -20.30 18.53
C GLY A 414 11.19 -19.81 17.73
N SER A 415 10.14 -19.37 18.41
CA SER A 415 8.89 -18.85 17.83
C SER A 415 8.41 -17.67 18.67
N ILE A 416 8.05 -16.57 18.02
CA ILE A 416 7.42 -15.41 18.68
C ILE A 416 5.94 -15.47 18.42
N GLN A 417 5.12 -15.58 19.47
CA GLN A 417 3.67 -15.44 19.33
C GLN A 417 3.29 -13.95 19.37
N LEU A 418 2.70 -13.41 18.29
CA LEU A 418 2.33 -12.00 18.24
C LEU A 418 1.17 -11.68 19.21
N PRO A 419 1.36 -10.75 20.16
CA PRO A 419 0.33 -10.42 21.15
C PRO A 419 -0.87 -9.75 20.51
N SER A 420 -2.07 -10.30 20.70
CA SER A 420 -3.30 -9.79 20.05
C SER A 420 -3.23 -9.80 18.52
N PHE A 421 -2.77 -10.92 17.95
CA PHE A 421 -2.80 -11.23 16.52
C PHE A 421 -4.18 -10.91 15.92
N ALA A 422 -4.24 -9.76 15.24
CA ALA A 422 -5.42 -9.04 14.75
C ALA A 422 -5.08 -7.55 14.71
N TYR A 423 -4.64 -7.01 15.85
CA TYR A 423 -4.17 -5.64 16.00
C TYR A 423 -2.66 -5.56 15.83
N ALA A 424 -1.96 -6.52 16.43
CA ALA A 424 -0.55 -6.76 16.18
C ALA A 424 -0.35 -7.37 14.80
N TYR A 425 0.72 -6.95 14.16
CA TYR A 425 1.27 -7.53 12.94
C TYR A 425 2.80 -7.34 12.99
N SER A 426 3.48 -8.10 12.16
CA SER A 426 4.92 -8.02 11.98
C SER A 426 5.22 -8.23 10.50
N PRO A 427 6.12 -7.44 9.88
CA PRO A 427 6.61 -7.74 8.54
C PRO A 427 7.39 -9.07 8.47
N TYR A 428 7.75 -9.64 9.63
CA TYR A 428 8.44 -10.91 9.76
C TYR A 428 7.49 -12.13 9.87
N ASP A 429 6.18 -11.91 10.09
CA ASP A 429 5.13 -12.93 10.01
C ASP A 429 4.65 -13.01 8.55
N ILE A 430 5.36 -13.81 7.75
CA ILE A 430 5.26 -13.84 6.29
C ILE A 430 4.03 -14.64 5.86
N ASP A 431 3.78 -15.76 6.51
CA ASP A 431 2.62 -16.60 6.19
C ASP A 431 1.32 -16.11 6.86
N TYR A 432 1.43 -15.20 7.83
CA TYR A 432 0.32 -14.55 8.53
C TYR A 432 -0.51 -15.52 9.36
N ASP A 433 0.17 -16.36 10.13
CA ASP A 433 -0.44 -17.27 11.09
C ASP A 433 -0.38 -16.75 12.54
N GLY A 434 0.30 -15.62 12.76
CA GLY A 434 0.44 -14.96 14.05
C GLY A 434 1.65 -15.40 14.86
N PHE A 435 2.52 -16.19 14.25
CA PHE A 435 3.81 -16.58 14.77
C PHE A 435 4.91 -16.01 13.86
N VAL A 436 6.06 -15.67 14.46
CA VAL A 436 7.30 -15.45 13.69
C VAL A 436 8.24 -16.59 14.05
N ASP A 437 8.39 -17.57 13.17
CA ASP A 437 9.08 -18.82 13.49
C ASP A 437 9.83 -19.47 12.30
N ALA A 438 10.13 -20.76 12.43
CA ALA A 438 10.85 -21.53 11.41
C ALA A 438 10.10 -21.63 10.08
N GLN A 439 8.77 -21.50 10.06
CA GLN A 439 7.96 -21.52 8.85
C GLN A 439 8.16 -20.25 8.03
N ASP A 440 8.23 -19.08 8.66
CA ASP A 440 8.56 -17.82 7.99
C ASP A 440 9.95 -17.88 7.36
N ILE A 441 10.93 -18.38 8.10
CA ILE A 441 12.29 -18.61 7.61
C ILE A 441 12.29 -19.55 6.39
N ALA A 442 11.46 -20.59 6.42
CA ALA A 442 11.35 -21.58 5.34
C ALA A 442 10.56 -21.06 4.12
N SER A 443 9.81 -19.96 4.26
CA SER A 443 9.03 -19.36 3.18
C SER A 443 9.93 -18.68 2.13
N PHE A 444 11.10 -18.20 2.52
CA PHE A 444 12.06 -17.59 1.60
C PHE A 444 12.50 -18.64 0.56
N PRO A 445 12.38 -18.34 -0.74
CA PRO A 445 12.59 -19.31 -1.81
C PRO A 445 14.04 -19.78 -1.81
N ASN A 446 14.35 -20.84 -1.05
CA ASN A 446 15.70 -21.31 -0.71
C ASN A 446 16.74 -20.28 -1.11
N ALA A 447 16.74 -19.12 -0.41
CA ALA A 447 17.85 -18.18 -0.48
C ALA A 447 19.04 -19.08 -0.26
N CYS A 448 19.81 -19.28 -1.33
CA CYS A 448 20.54 -20.51 -1.49
C CYS A 448 21.47 -20.58 -0.31
N LEU A 449 21.22 -21.45 0.68
CA LEU A 449 21.83 -21.24 2.00
C LEU A 449 23.36 -21.28 1.91
N ALA A 450 23.85 -21.93 0.84
CA ALA A 450 25.26 -22.00 0.49
C ALA A 450 25.83 -20.78 -0.24
N ASP A 451 25.02 -19.83 -0.68
CA ASP A 451 25.39 -18.49 -1.13
C ASP A 451 25.59 -17.64 0.13
N TRP A 452 26.73 -17.87 0.78
CA TRP A 452 27.07 -17.31 2.08
C TRP A 452 27.47 -15.83 1.97
N ASN A 453 27.93 -15.39 0.79
CA ASN A 453 28.32 -13.99 0.58
C ASN A 453 27.17 -13.13 0.00
N GLY A 454 26.03 -13.75 -0.36
CA GLY A 454 24.83 -13.08 -0.85
C GLY A 454 24.95 -12.55 -2.29
N ASP A 455 25.84 -13.12 -3.11
CA ASP A 455 26.09 -12.65 -4.49
C ASP A 455 25.18 -13.27 -5.56
N ALA A 456 24.15 -14.01 -5.12
CA ALA A 456 23.20 -14.76 -5.92
C ALA A 456 23.82 -15.96 -6.67
N GLY A 457 24.96 -16.46 -6.18
CA GLY A 457 25.65 -17.65 -6.70
C GLY A 457 26.24 -18.51 -5.59
N VAL A 458 26.35 -19.83 -5.82
CA VAL A 458 27.13 -20.73 -4.95
C VAL A 458 28.46 -21.00 -5.62
N THR A 459 29.50 -20.35 -5.14
CA THR A 459 30.84 -20.37 -5.70
C THR A 459 31.89 -20.71 -4.64
N SER A 460 33.16 -20.86 -5.04
CA SER A 460 34.22 -21.04 -4.06
C SER A 460 34.33 -19.88 -3.06
N ASP A 461 33.84 -18.69 -3.41
CA ASP A 461 33.94 -17.51 -2.57
C ASP A 461 33.03 -17.65 -1.33
N ASP A 462 31.84 -18.24 -1.49
CA ASP A 462 30.94 -18.59 -0.38
C ASP A 462 31.56 -19.59 0.58
N PHE A 463 32.21 -20.62 0.04
CA PHE A 463 32.92 -21.61 0.84
C PHE A 463 34.00 -20.94 1.70
N PHE A 464 34.79 -20.03 1.12
CA PHE A 464 35.84 -19.34 1.88
C PHE A 464 35.28 -18.31 2.85
N ALA A 465 34.18 -17.64 2.52
CA ALA A 465 33.48 -16.74 3.42
C ALA A 465 32.93 -17.49 4.65
N PHE A 466 32.23 -18.61 4.42
CA PHE A 466 31.74 -19.49 5.49
C PHE A 466 32.87 -19.98 6.39
N ILE A 467 33.97 -20.48 5.82
CA ILE A 467 35.12 -20.95 6.59
C ILE A 467 35.73 -19.83 7.44
N SER A 468 35.80 -18.61 6.92
CA SER A 468 36.30 -17.45 7.65
C SER A 468 35.43 -17.17 8.88
N ASP A 469 34.11 -17.13 8.69
CA ASP A 469 33.13 -16.90 9.76
C ASP A 469 33.10 -18.05 10.77
N PHE A 470 33.26 -19.29 10.29
CA PHE A 470 33.33 -20.48 11.13
C PHE A 470 34.49 -20.42 12.13
N PHE A 471 35.68 -19.98 11.70
CA PHE A 471 36.85 -19.90 12.57
C PHE A 471 36.81 -18.74 13.58
N ILE A 472 35.90 -17.77 13.42
CA ILE A 472 35.66 -16.70 14.38
C ILE A 472 34.39 -16.91 15.21
N ASN A 473 33.79 -18.11 15.15
CA ASN A 473 32.53 -18.50 15.80
C ASN A 473 31.33 -17.62 15.37
N ASN A 474 31.20 -17.34 14.07
CA ASN A 474 30.11 -16.55 13.49
C ASN A 474 29.45 -17.26 12.28
N ALA A 475 29.40 -18.58 12.28
CA ALA A 475 28.81 -19.38 11.18
C ALA A 475 27.80 -20.39 11.72
N ASP A 476 26.75 -19.89 12.36
CA ASP A 476 25.58 -20.67 12.79
C ASP A 476 24.65 -20.90 11.59
N PHE A 477 24.95 -21.95 10.82
CA PHE A 477 24.25 -22.27 9.57
C PHE A 477 22.87 -22.87 9.82
N ASN A 478 22.69 -23.62 10.91
CA ASN A 478 21.41 -24.25 11.24
C ASN A 478 20.53 -23.40 12.17
N GLY A 479 21.05 -22.27 12.68
CA GLY A 479 20.32 -21.33 13.53
C GLY A 479 20.12 -21.84 14.96
N ASP A 480 20.97 -22.74 15.46
CA ASP A 480 20.84 -23.33 16.80
C ASP A 480 21.53 -22.52 17.92
N GLY A 481 22.13 -21.39 17.57
CA GLY A 481 22.86 -20.50 18.47
C GLY A 481 24.33 -20.88 18.68
N PHE A 482 24.83 -21.94 18.03
CA PHE A 482 26.21 -22.41 18.21
C PHE A 482 26.91 -22.74 16.88
N THR A 483 27.95 -21.98 16.53
CA THR A 483 28.87 -22.39 15.43
C THR A 483 29.67 -23.64 15.82
N ASN A 484 29.33 -24.78 15.22
CA ASN A 484 29.94 -26.08 15.52
C ASN A 484 30.02 -27.01 14.30
N SER A 485 30.55 -28.23 14.47
CA SER A 485 30.73 -29.15 13.34
C SER A 485 29.45 -29.48 12.56
N GLN A 486 28.28 -29.33 13.18
CA GLN A 486 27.00 -29.53 12.52
C GLN A 486 26.73 -28.45 11.47
N ASP A 487 27.04 -27.17 11.76
CA ASP A 487 26.93 -26.07 10.80
C ASP A 487 27.81 -26.30 9.59
N PHE A 488 29.06 -26.67 9.82
CA PHE A 488 30.01 -26.96 8.74
C PHE A 488 29.49 -28.08 7.82
N LEU A 489 28.93 -29.15 8.39
CA LEU A 489 28.39 -30.27 7.61
C LEU A 489 27.09 -29.91 6.88
N ASN A 490 26.24 -29.09 7.51
CA ASN A 490 25.01 -28.59 6.89
C ASN A 490 25.33 -27.64 5.73
N PHE A 491 26.27 -26.72 5.92
CA PHE A 491 26.79 -25.84 4.88
C PHE A 491 27.36 -26.62 3.71
N LEU A 492 28.24 -27.60 3.96
CA LEU A 492 28.80 -28.44 2.89
C LEU A 492 27.71 -29.17 2.09
N THR A 493 26.67 -29.66 2.78
CA THR A 493 25.56 -30.35 2.13
C THR A 493 24.80 -29.38 1.21
N ALA A 494 24.48 -28.18 1.69
CA ALA A 494 23.87 -27.14 0.86
C ALA A 494 24.79 -26.73 -0.30
N PHE A 495 26.07 -26.52 -0.04
CA PHE A 495 27.07 -26.08 -1.01
C PHE A 495 27.20 -27.04 -2.20
N PHE A 496 27.25 -28.34 -1.95
CA PHE A 496 27.35 -29.32 -3.02
C PHE A 496 26.01 -29.64 -3.71
N ASN A 497 24.88 -29.37 -3.05
CA ASN A 497 23.57 -29.46 -3.70
C ASN A 497 23.30 -28.26 -4.62
N GLY A 498 23.97 -27.12 -4.37
CA GLY A 498 23.74 -25.86 -5.07
C GLY A 498 22.38 -25.25 -4.71
N CYS A 499 21.92 -24.37 -5.60
CA CYS A 499 20.57 -23.82 -5.66
C CYS A 499 19.81 -24.55 -6.80
#